data_AF-A0A2W5SCU2-F1
#
_entry.id   AF-A0A2W5SCU2-F1
#
_cell.length_a   1.000
_cell.length_b   1.000
_cell.length_c   1.000
_cell.angle_alpha   90.00
_cell.angle_beta   90.00
_cell.angle_gamma   90.00
#
_symmetry.space_group_name_H-M   'P 1'
#
loop_
_entity.id
_entity.type
_entity.pdbx_description
1 polymer ?
#
loop_
_entity_poly.entity_id
_entity_poly.type
_entity_poly.pdbx_seq_one_letter_code
_entity_poly.pdbx_strand_id
1 'polypeptide(L)' 'MNPARNRPGELVGGGFIVMRRGIGTGRVRPGTWTFEHPTYASAAIEADRLAKLHPGQRFQIFAAIAQHVVVPAEVAETA' A
#
# COMPACT_ATOMS: atom_id res chain seq x y z
N MET A 1 -5.81 14.31 3.69
CA MET A 1 -5.01 14.10 2.47
C MET A 1 -5.96 13.59 1.40
N ASN A 2 -6.09 14.28 0.27
CA ASN A 2 -6.97 13.81 -0.83
C ASN A 2 -6.18 12.78 -1.65
N PRO A 3 -6.59 11.50 -1.70
CA PRO A 3 -5.87 10.48 -2.46
C PRO A 3 -5.89 10.74 -3.98
N ALA A 4 -6.72 11.65 -4.46
CA ALA A 4 -6.73 12.09 -5.86
C ALA A 4 -5.62 13.09 -6.23
N ARG A 5 -4.76 13.52 -5.28
CA ARG A 5 -3.69 14.48 -5.55
C ARG A 5 -2.37 14.02 -4.94
N ASN A 6 -1.40 13.74 -5.80
CA ASN A 6 -0.01 13.47 -5.42
C ASN A 6 0.64 14.73 -4.84
N ARG A 7 1.62 14.55 -3.94
CA ARG A 7 2.49 15.66 -3.52
C ARG A 7 3.45 16.04 -4.66
N PRO A 8 3.94 17.31 -4.73
CA PRO A 8 4.92 17.70 -5.73
C PRO A 8 6.17 16.79 -5.70
N GLY A 9 6.49 16.15 -6.83
CA GLY A 9 7.62 15.22 -6.96
C GLY A 9 7.36 13.81 -6.42
N GLU A 10 6.17 13.52 -5.90
CA GLU A 10 5.79 12.19 -5.42
C GLU A 10 5.31 11.31 -6.57
N LEU A 11 6.01 10.20 -6.79
CA LEU A 11 5.58 9.13 -7.67
C LEU A 11 4.72 8.16 -6.86
N VAL A 12 3.40 8.39 -6.85
CA VAL A 12 2.40 7.50 -6.26
C VAL A 12 1.77 6.64 -7.35
N GLY A 13 1.54 5.35 -7.09
CA GLY A 13 0.90 4.40 -8.00
C GLY A 13 1.59 3.03 -7.96
N GLY A 14 1.18 2.09 -8.82
CA GLY A 14 1.84 0.79 -8.98
C GLY A 14 1.37 -0.33 -8.04
N GLY A 15 0.62 0.00 -7.00
CA GLY A 15 -0.04 -0.97 -6.12
C GLY A 15 0.89 -1.70 -5.15
N PHE A 16 2.15 -1.28 -5.01
CA PHE A 16 3.11 -1.91 -4.10
C PHE A 16 3.11 -1.22 -2.74
N ILE A 17 2.93 -1.96 -1.67
CA ILE A 17 2.83 -1.42 -0.32
C ILE A 17 3.79 -2.16 0.60
N VAL A 18 4.64 -1.44 1.34
CA VAL A 18 5.52 -2.02 2.35
C VAL A 18 4.89 -1.94 3.74
N MET A 19 4.74 -3.09 4.41
CA MET A 19 4.16 -3.16 5.76
C MET A 19 5.02 -3.99 6.71
N ARG A 20 5.05 -3.57 7.98
CA ARG A 20 5.67 -4.36 9.05
C ARG A 20 4.79 -5.56 9.46
N ARG A 21 5.41 -6.71 9.69
CA ARG A 21 4.78 -7.90 10.27
C ARG A 21 5.09 -7.97 11.78
N GLY A 22 4.10 -8.36 12.58
CA GLY A 22 4.26 -8.61 14.01
C GLY A 22 5.18 -9.80 14.28
N ILE A 23 6.10 -9.67 15.23
CA ILE A 23 7.13 -10.68 15.51
C ILE A 23 6.49 -12.00 16.00
N GLY A 24 5.52 -11.92 16.92
CA GLY A 24 4.88 -13.11 17.51
C GLY A 24 3.77 -13.72 16.64
N THR A 25 2.80 -12.92 16.20
CA THR A 25 1.64 -13.43 15.45
C THR A 25 1.86 -13.52 13.95
N GLY A 26 2.93 -12.89 13.45
CA GLY A 26 3.12 -12.70 12.02
C GLY A 26 2.06 -11.81 11.37
N ARG A 27 1.08 -11.22 12.06
CA ARG A 27 0.03 -10.40 11.41
C ARG A 27 0.61 -9.12 10.82
N VAL A 28 -0.06 -8.57 9.80
CA VAL A 28 0.23 -7.21 9.34
C VAL A 28 -0.04 -6.25 10.49
N ARG A 29 0.94 -5.42 10.83
CA ARG A 29 0.75 -4.31 11.76
C ARG A 29 0.46 -3.07 10.91
N PRO A 30 -0.81 -2.62 10.80
CA PRO A 30 -1.11 -1.42 10.05
C PRO A 30 -0.35 -0.24 10.69
N GLY A 31 0.54 0.37 9.91
CA GLY A 31 1.10 1.66 10.26
C GLY A 31 -0.01 2.72 10.13
N THR A 32 0.12 3.82 10.86
CA THR A 32 -0.84 4.93 10.78
C THR A 32 -0.93 5.51 9.36
N TRP A 33 0.13 5.36 8.55
CA TRP A 33 0.23 5.85 7.18
C TRP A 33 0.80 4.75 6.29
N THR A 34 0.03 4.33 5.30
CA THR A 34 0.44 3.35 4.29
C THR A 34 0.90 4.09 3.04
N PHE A 35 2.17 3.94 2.68
CA PHE A 35 2.73 4.55 1.47
C PHE A 35 2.74 3.54 0.33
N GLU A 36 2.31 3.99 -0.84
CA GLU A 36 2.32 3.21 -2.08
C GLU A 36 3.61 3.52 -2.86
N HIS A 37 4.19 2.49 -3.47
CA HIS A 37 5.41 2.57 -4.26
C HIS A 37 5.12 2.28 -5.74
N PRO A 38 5.69 3.07 -6.66
CA PRO A 38 5.42 3.00 -8.11
C PRO A 38 5.84 1.69 -8.76
N THR A 39 6.82 0.98 -8.17
CA THR A 39 7.36 -0.26 -8.71
C THR A 39 7.77 -1.21 -7.58
N TYR A 40 7.85 -2.50 -7.89
CA TYR A 40 8.42 -3.50 -6.98
C TYR A 40 9.83 -3.13 -6.53
N ALA A 41 10.68 -2.64 -7.45
CA ALA A 41 12.05 -2.26 -7.13
C ALA A 41 12.11 -1.11 -6.11
N SER A 42 11.25 -0.09 -6.26
CA SER A 42 11.13 1.00 -5.28
C SER A 42 10.66 0.48 -3.91
N ALA A 43 9.68 -0.44 -3.89
CA ALA A 43 9.21 -1.06 -2.66
C ALA A 43 10.27 -1.93 -1.98
N ALA A 44 11.09 -2.65 -2.77
CA ALA A 44 12.19 -3.48 -2.26
C ALA A 44 13.28 -2.62 -1.60
N ILE A 45 13.66 -1.51 -2.22
CA ILE A 45 14.62 -0.56 -1.63
C ILE A 45 14.11 -0.04 -0.29
N GLU A 46 12.81 0.30 -0.19
CA GLU A 46 12.24 0.78 1.06
C GLU A 46 12.14 -0.31 2.13
N ALA A 47 11.74 -1.53 1.76
CA ALA A 47 11.72 -2.67 2.67
C ALA A 47 13.12 -2.95 3.26
N ASP A 48 14.16 -2.90 2.42
CA ASP A 48 15.55 -3.05 2.85
C ASP A 48 16.00 -1.92 3.77
N ARG A 49 15.65 -0.66 3.44
CA ARG A 49 15.95 0.51 4.28
C ARG A 49 15.33 0.36 5.66
N LEU A 50 14.06 -0.05 5.73
CA LEU A 50 13.33 -0.26 6.98
C LEU A 50 13.88 -1.44 7.79
N ALA A 51 14.24 -2.54 7.13
CA ALA A 51 14.87 -3.70 7.79
C ALA A 51 16.23 -3.34 8.41
N LYS A 52 17.03 -2.51 7.73
CA LYS A 52 18.29 -1.96 8.27
C LYS A 52 18.06 -1.02 9.45
N LEU A 53 17.04 -0.15 9.35
CA LEU A 53 16.69 0.79 10.41
C LEU A 53 16.12 0.11 11.66
N HIS A 54 15.47 -1.04 11.49
CA HIS A 54 14.85 -1.80 12.57
C HIS A 54 15.24 -3.29 12.53
N PRO A 55 16.47 -3.64 12.95
CA PRO A 55 16.94 -5.02 12.94
C PRO A 55 16.01 -5.98 13.70
N GLY A 56 15.82 -7.18 13.15
CA GLY A 56 14.93 -8.20 13.72
C GLY A 56 13.43 -7.99 13.44
N GLN A 57 13.05 -6.90 12.77
CA GLN A 57 11.69 -6.69 12.30
C GLN A 57 11.52 -7.20 10.86
N ARG A 58 10.32 -7.68 10.55
CA ARG A 58 9.96 -8.17 9.21
C ARG A 58 9.17 -7.11 8.48
N PHE A 59 9.61 -6.75 7.28
CA PHE A 59 8.90 -5.88 6.34
C PHE A 59 8.51 -6.70 5.12
N GLN A 60 7.26 -6.57 4.68
CA GLN A 60 6.70 -7.32 3.57
C GLN A 60 6.10 -6.38 2.54
N ILE A 61 6.38 -6.66 1.27
CA ILE A 61 5.77 -5.98 0.12
C ILE A 61 4.48 -6.72 -0.23
N PHE A 62 3.39 -5.96 -0.33
CA PHE A 62 2.09 -6.40 -0.83
C PHE A 62 1.86 -5.80 -2.21
N ALA A 63 1.22 -6.57 -3.09
CA ALA A 63 0.67 -6.10 -4.35
C ALA A 63 -0.70 -6.74 -4.55
N ALA A 64 -1.64 -6.00 -5.13
CA ALA A 64 -2.95 -6.55 -5.45
C ALA A 64 -2.81 -7.55 -6.61
N ILE A 65 -3.41 -8.73 -6.45
CA ILE A 65 -3.51 -9.74 -7.52
C ILE A 65 -4.86 -9.62 -8.23
N ALA A 66 -5.89 -9.16 -7.52
CA ALA A 66 -7.22 -8.94 -8.05
C ALA A 66 -7.93 -7.81 -7.29
N GLN A 67 -8.90 -7.17 -7.95
CA GLN A 67 -9.79 -6.17 -7.37
C GLN A 67 -11.22 -6.47 -7.82
N HIS A 68 -12.17 -6.38 -6.90
CA HIS A 68 -13.60 -6.57 -7.17
C HIS A 68 -14.36 -5.32 -6.74
N VAL A 69 -15.26 -4.84 -7.60
CA VAL A 69 -16.16 -3.73 -7.28
C VAL A 69 -17.59 -4.14 -7.67
N VAL A 70 -18.55 -3.84 -6.80
CA VAL A 70 -19.97 -3.88 -7.14
C VAL A 70 -20.37 -2.45 -7.49
N VAL A 71 -20.71 -2.21 -8.75
CA VAL A 71 -21.25 -0.91 -9.18
C VAL A 71 -22.76 -0.92 -8.87
N PRO A 72 -23.28 0.04 -8.08
CA PRO A 72 -24.71 0.14 -7.84
C PRO A 72 -25.47 0.32 -9.16
N ALA A 73 -26.63 -0.34 -9.31
CA ALA A 73 -27.49 -0.12 -10.46
C ALA A 73 -27.91 1.35 -10.52
N GLU A 74 -27.76 1.97 -11.69
CA GLU A 74 -28.23 3.32 -11.95
C GLU A 74 -29.76 3.34 -11.76
N VAL A 75 -30.26 4.17 -10.84
CA VAL A 75 -31.69 4.40 -10.71
C VAL A 75 -32.09 5.21 -11.94
N ALA A 76 -32.70 4.55 -12.93
CA ALA A 76 -33.27 5.22 -14.08
C ALA A 76 -34.30 6.25 -13.60
N GLU A 77 -33.94 7.53 -13.70
CA GLU A 77 -34.85 8.64 -13.45
C GLU A 77 -35.98 8.53 -14.48
N THR A 78 -37.17 8.23 -13.98
CA THR A 78 -38.39 8.22 -14.78
C THR A 78 -39.04 9.59 -14.66
N ALA A 79 -39.34 10.16 -15.83
CA ALA A 79 -40.08 11.41 -16.12
C ALA A 79 -39.26 12.70 -16.22
#